data_AF-A0A7G5CBH2-F1
#
_entry.id   AF-A0A7G5CBH2-F1
#
_cell.length_a   1.000
_cell.length_b   1.000
_cell.length_c   1.000
_cell.angle_alpha   90.00
_cell.angle_beta   90.00
_cell.angle_gamma   90.00
#
_symmetry.space_group_name_H-M   'P 1'
#
loop_
_entity.id
_entity.type
_entity.pdbx_description
1 polymer ?
#
loop_
_entity_poly.entity_id
_entity_poly.type
_entity_poly.pdbx_seq_one_letter_code
_entity_poly.pdbx_strand_id
1 'polypeptide(L)'
;MKKIKYNERDKLHFVWFILLIVCVVITYCYQKSKATDNYNKTLQVATSNCNLGIVKLLVKDMAPNLSGTTLHCAARKGCLDIIRFLIEEEKVNINALDRNAFKRIALHHAAGEGHLEVIKFLLEKGANPNIRDIDGKNPRDVAVLRSRHNKDKPYDEIIHLLYNAEKEHESEQ
;
A
#
# COMPACT_ATOMS: atom_id res chain seq x y z
N MET A 1 37.08 -9.06 54.19
CA MET A 1 36.05 -8.89 53.14
C MET A 1 35.43 -7.50 53.25
N LYS A 2 35.76 -6.56 52.35
CA LYS A 2 35.12 -5.22 52.35
C LYS A 2 33.68 -5.37 51.84
N LYS A 3 32.68 -5.20 52.71
CA LYS A 3 31.28 -5.03 52.30
C LYS A 3 31.18 -3.69 51.59
N ILE A 4 31.00 -3.73 50.27
CA ILE A 4 30.70 -2.55 49.47
C ILE A 4 29.33 -2.05 49.96
N LYS A 5 29.29 -0.94 50.71
CA LYS A 5 28.04 -0.26 51.06
C LYS A 5 27.49 0.35 49.77
N TYR A 6 26.63 -0.39 49.08
CA TYR A 6 25.86 0.12 47.96
C TYR A 6 25.00 1.29 48.46
N ASN A 7 25.29 2.51 48.00
CA ASN A 7 24.70 3.73 48.52
C ASN A 7 23.29 3.92 47.91
N GLU A 8 22.29 4.28 48.72
CA GLU A 8 20.92 4.55 48.24
C GLU A 8 20.89 5.67 47.18
N ARG A 9 21.86 6.61 47.22
CA ARG A 9 22.06 7.62 46.16
C ARG A 9 22.48 7.01 44.82
N ASP A 10 23.27 5.93 44.81
CA ASP A 10 23.71 5.28 43.58
C ASP A 10 22.55 4.50 42.94
N LYS A 11 21.66 3.93 43.76
CA LYS A 11 20.39 3.35 43.29
C LYS A 11 19.48 4.42 42.69
N LEU A 12 19.38 5.59 43.34
CA LEU A 12 18.64 6.73 42.79
C LEU A 12 19.26 7.19 41.45
N HIS A 13 20.57 7.38 41.38
CA HIS A 13 21.25 7.77 40.15
C HIS A 13 21.01 6.77 39.01
N PHE A 14 21.02 5.47 39.32
CA PHE A 14 20.72 4.40 38.35
C PHE A 14 19.26 4.45 37.87
N VAL A 15 18.29 4.69 38.77
CA VAL A 15 16.88 4.87 38.41
C VAL A 15 16.66 6.11 37.56
N TRP A 16 17.30 7.24 37.90
CA TRP A 16 17.24 8.47 37.10
C TRP A 16 17.88 8.30 35.72
N PHE A 17 18.99 7.56 35.64
CA PHE A 17 19.64 7.23 34.37
C PHE A 17 18.77 6.34 33.49
N ILE A 18 18.13 5.31 34.06
CA ILE A 18 17.16 4.47 33.33
C ILE A 18 15.97 5.31 32.87
N LEU A 19 15.41 6.17 33.72
CA LEU A 19 14.27 7.02 33.37
C LEU A 19 14.62 7.98 32.22
N LEU A 20 15.81 8.57 32.22
CA LEU A 20 16.31 9.42 31.15
C LEU A 20 16.40 8.64 29.82
N ILE A 21 16.99 7.44 29.82
CA ILE A 21 17.08 6.59 28.63
C ILE A 21 15.70 6.24 28.10
N VAL A 22 14.78 5.82 28.98
CA VAL A 22 13.39 5.52 28.59
C VAL A 22 12.71 6.74 27.97
N CYS A 23 12.89 7.93 28.57
CA CYS A 23 12.31 9.17 28.06
C CYS A 23 12.87 9.57 26.69
N VAL A 24 14.19 9.44 26.50
CA VAL A 24 14.85 9.69 25.20
C VAL A 24 14.35 8.70 24.14
N VAL A 25 14.27 7.41 24.46
CA VAL A 25 13.77 6.38 23.54
C VAL A 25 12.32 6.64 23.16
N ILE A 26 11.45 6.96 24.12
CA ILE A 26 10.04 7.28 23.84
C ILE A 26 9.93 8.51 22.94
N THR A 27 10.68 9.57 23.24
CA THR A 27 10.64 10.81 22.45
C THR A 27 11.17 10.61 21.03
N TYR A 28 12.26 9.86 20.87
CA TYR A 28 12.82 9.47 19.57
C TYR A 28 11.83 8.61 18.77
N CYS A 29 11.25 7.58 19.40
CA CYS A 29 10.22 6.73 18.78
C CYS A 29 9.01 7.55 18.34
N TYR A 30 8.55 8.48 19.18
CA TYR A 30 7.45 9.39 18.85
C TYR A 30 7.78 10.27 17.65
N GLN A 31 8.95 10.90 17.63
CA GLN A 31 9.39 11.74 16.51
C GLN A 31 9.52 10.94 15.21
N LYS A 32 10.10 9.73 15.27
CA LYS A 32 10.23 8.84 14.13
C LYS A 32 8.86 8.40 13.57
N SER A 33 7.91 8.08 14.45
CA SER A 33 6.52 7.77 14.05
C SER A 33 5.88 8.95 13.34
N LYS A 34 5.93 10.15 13.95
CA LYS A 34 5.33 11.37 13.40
C LYS A 34 5.92 11.76 12.05
N ALA A 35 7.24 11.62 11.88
CA ALA A 35 7.90 11.86 10.60
C ALA A 35 7.40 10.88 9.51
N THR A 36 7.23 9.60 9.88
CA THR A 36 6.71 8.56 8.98
C THR A 36 5.26 8.85 8.58
N ASP A 37 4.42 9.30 9.51
CA ASP A 37 3.01 9.64 9.24
C ASP A 37 2.87 10.86 8.32
N ASN A 38 3.67 11.91 8.56
CA ASN A 38 3.71 13.08 7.69
C ASN A 38 4.16 12.69 6.27
N TYR A 39 5.17 11.84 6.17
CA TYR A 39 5.67 11.35 4.88
C TYR A 39 4.62 10.50 4.14
N ASN A 40 3.98 9.54 4.82
CA ASN A 40 2.90 8.73 4.26
C ASN A 40 1.81 9.61 3.65
N LYS A 41 1.43 10.67 4.38
CA LYS A 41 0.43 11.63 3.94
C LYS A 41 0.90 12.39 2.69
N THR A 42 2.13 12.87 2.66
CA THR A 42 2.71 13.55 1.49
C THR A 42 2.76 12.63 0.27
N LEU A 43 3.21 11.38 0.43
CA LEU A 43 3.25 10.40 -0.65
C LEU A 43 1.86 10.08 -1.19
N GLN A 44 0.86 9.92 -0.31
CA GLN A 44 -0.53 9.69 -0.71
C GLN A 44 -1.12 10.88 -1.47
N VAL A 45 -0.80 12.12 -1.05
CA VAL A 45 -1.23 13.33 -1.77
C VAL A 45 -0.58 13.41 -3.15
N ALA A 46 0.73 13.17 -3.25
CA ALA A 46 1.44 13.14 -4.53
C ALA A 46 0.86 12.08 -5.48
N THR A 47 0.59 10.88 -4.95
CA THR A 47 -0.05 9.79 -5.71
C THR A 47 -1.47 10.13 -6.11
N SER A 48 -2.23 10.79 -5.23
CA SER A 48 -3.60 11.23 -5.52
C SER A 48 -3.67 12.27 -6.63
N ASN A 49 -2.61 13.05 -6.80
CA ASN A 49 -2.44 14.03 -7.85
C ASN A 49 -1.71 13.47 -9.08
N CYS A 50 -1.49 12.15 -9.15
CA CYS A 50 -0.70 11.49 -10.19
C CYS A 50 0.68 12.13 -10.46
N ASN A 51 1.31 12.74 -9.45
CA ASN A 51 2.59 13.43 -9.62
C ASN A 51 3.75 12.43 -9.53
N LEU A 52 4.15 11.90 -10.69
CA LEU A 52 5.24 10.93 -10.80
C LEU A 52 6.57 11.45 -10.25
N GLY A 53 6.93 12.71 -10.51
CA GLY A 53 8.22 13.27 -10.10
C GLY A 53 8.41 13.24 -8.59
N ILE A 54 7.39 13.66 -7.83
CA ILE A 54 7.42 13.62 -6.38
C ILE A 54 7.39 12.15 -5.89
N VAL A 55 6.56 11.30 -6.49
CA VAL A 55 6.49 9.89 -6.11
C VAL A 55 7.83 9.17 -6.30
N LYS A 56 8.54 9.41 -7.41
CA LYS A 56 9.87 8.83 -7.65
C LYS A 56 10.89 9.24 -6.59
N LEU A 57 10.93 10.53 -6.24
CA LEU A 57 11.83 11.04 -5.20
C LEU A 57 11.52 10.39 -3.84
N LEU A 58 10.24 10.38 -3.46
CA LEU A 58 9.82 9.86 -2.18
C LEU A 58 10.07 8.34 -2.08
N VAL A 59 9.63 7.55 -3.07
CA VAL A 59 9.75 6.08 -3.05
C VAL A 59 11.21 5.63 -2.98
N LYS A 60 12.13 6.32 -3.66
CA LYS A 60 13.56 6.00 -3.64
C LYS A 60 14.23 6.21 -2.27
N ASP A 61 13.77 7.23 -1.53
CA ASP A 61 14.35 7.60 -0.24
C ASP A 61 13.78 6.77 0.94
N MET A 62 12.66 6.07 0.75
CA MET A 62 11.92 5.40 1.84
C MET A 62 11.79 3.88 1.63
N ALA A 63 11.66 3.16 2.75
CA ALA A 63 11.55 1.71 2.79
C ALA A 63 10.44 1.12 1.88
N PRO A 64 10.65 -0.10 1.34
CA PRO A 64 9.73 -0.79 0.41
C PRO A 64 8.33 -1.06 0.97
N ASN A 65 8.09 -0.79 2.25
CA ASN A 65 6.86 -1.11 2.96
C ASN A 65 5.68 -0.19 2.58
N LEU A 66 5.92 0.94 1.90
CA LEU A 66 4.89 1.85 1.44
C LEU A 66 4.46 1.61 -0.01
N SER A 67 5.26 0.88 -0.77
CA SER A 67 5.09 0.75 -2.22
C SER A 67 3.76 0.07 -2.60
N GLY A 68 3.30 -0.90 -1.79
CA GLY A 68 1.98 -1.52 -1.94
C GLY A 68 0.85 -0.51 -1.80
N THR A 69 0.84 0.27 -0.71
CA THR A 69 -0.18 1.32 -0.48
C THR A 69 -0.21 2.34 -1.63
N THR A 70 0.98 2.74 -2.12
CA THR A 70 1.10 3.64 -3.27
C THR A 70 0.49 3.03 -4.52
N LEU A 71 0.73 1.74 -4.79
CA LEU A 71 0.16 1.00 -5.91
C LEU A 71 -1.38 0.98 -5.83
N HIS A 72 -1.97 0.71 -4.66
CA HIS A 72 -3.42 0.73 -4.46
C HIS A 72 -4.02 2.12 -4.71
N CYS A 73 -3.37 3.17 -4.20
CA CYS A 73 -3.78 4.55 -4.41
C CYS A 73 -3.71 4.95 -5.89
N ALA A 74 -2.60 4.63 -6.57
CA ALA A 74 -2.41 4.91 -7.99
C ALA A 74 -3.46 4.19 -8.85
N ALA A 75 -3.74 2.92 -8.55
CA ALA A 75 -4.77 2.13 -9.23
C ALA A 75 -6.19 2.70 -9.04
N ARG A 76 -6.50 3.19 -7.83
CA ARG A 76 -7.78 3.88 -7.56
C ARG A 76 -7.93 5.18 -8.34
N LYS A 77 -6.82 5.87 -8.61
CA LYS A 77 -6.80 7.17 -9.29
C LYS A 77 -6.66 7.05 -10.81
N GLY A 78 -6.24 5.89 -11.31
CA GLY A 78 -5.99 5.70 -12.74
C GLY A 78 -4.61 6.20 -13.18
N CYS A 79 -3.67 6.41 -12.24
CA CYS A 79 -2.34 6.96 -12.55
C CYS A 79 -1.42 5.90 -13.15
N LEU A 80 -1.55 5.61 -14.44
CA LEU A 80 -0.78 4.56 -15.12
C LEU A 80 0.74 4.75 -15.01
N ASP A 81 1.24 5.98 -15.10
CA ASP A 81 2.69 6.26 -15.06
C ASP A 81 3.33 5.86 -13.73
N ILE A 82 2.62 6.08 -12.61
CA ILE A 82 3.07 5.66 -11.29
C ILE A 82 3.06 4.14 -11.18
N ILE A 83 2.03 3.49 -11.73
CA ILE A 83 1.91 2.02 -11.70
C ILE A 83 3.04 1.38 -12.51
N ARG A 84 3.35 1.92 -13.69
CA ARG A 84 4.50 1.50 -14.51
C ARG A 84 5.80 1.62 -13.73
N PHE A 85 6.07 2.78 -13.14
CA PHE A 85 7.24 3.00 -12.30
C PHE A 85 7.34 1.96 -11.17
N LEU A 86 6.27 1.74 -10.41
CA LEU A 86 6.27 0.83 -9.27
C LEU A 86 6.48 -0.64 -9.68
N ILE A 87 5.91 -1.08 -10.80
CA ILE A 87 6.00 -2.48 -11.23
C ILE A 87 7.31 -2.76 -11.97
N GLU A 88 7.71 -1.87 -12.87
CA GLU A 88 8.85 -2.10 -13.77
C GLU A 88 10.18 -1.71 -13.13
N GLU A 89 10.24 -0.58 -12.40
CA GLU A 89 11.48 -0.10 -11.78
C GLU A 89 11.63 -0.65 -10.34
N GLU A 90 10.59 -0.54 -9.52
CA GLU A 90 10.64 -0.90 -8.09
C GLU A 90 10.27 -2.36 -7.79
N LYS A 91 9.83 -3.13 -8.80
CA LYS A 91 9.46 -4.56 -8.69
C LYS A 91 8.48 -4.86 -7.55
N VAL A 92 7.53 -3.96 -7.34
CA VAL A 92 6.50 -4.10 -6.29
C VAL A 92 5.64 -5.32 -6.58
N ASN A 93 5.28 -6.06 -5.54
CA ASN A 93 4.34 -7.17 -5.67
C ASN A 93 2.98 -6.66 -6.18
N ILE A 94 2.66 -7.00 -7.43
CA ILE A 94 1.43 -6.59 -8.12
C ILE A 94 0.15 -7.08 -7.40
N ASN A 95 0.27 -8.23 -6.71
CA ASN A 95 -0.80 -8.87 -5.95
C ASN A 95 -0.73 -8.53 -4.45
N ALA A 96 -0.03 -7.44 -4.08
CA ALA A 96 0.00 -6.98 -2.70
C ALA A 96 -1.41 -6.64 -2.20
N LEU A 97 -1.76 -7.14 -1.02
CA LEU A 97 -3.02 -6.81 -0.34
C LEU A 97 -2.90 -5.44 0.34
N ASP A 98 -3.92 -4.60 0.18
CA ASP A 98 -4.04 -3.35 0.93
C ASP A 98 -4.17 -3.68 2.43
N ARG A 99 -3.62 -2.79 3.27
CA ARG A 99 -3.73 -2.85 4.73
C ARG A 99 -5.08 -2.35 5.24
N ASN A 100 -5.94 -1.87 4.33
CA ASN A 100 -7.32 -1.55 4.67
C ASN A 100 -8.10 -2.80 5.12
N ALA A 101 -9.28 -2.57 5.71
CA ALA A 101 -10.12 -3.66 6.21
C ALA A 101 -10.48 -4.69 5.12
N PHE A 102 -10.57 -4.26 3.85
CA PHE A 102 -11.04 -5.09 2.75
C PHE A 102 -9.99 -6.01 2.13
N LYS A 103 -8.70 -5.85 2.47
CA LYS A 103 -7.58 -6.65 1.93
C LYS A 103 -7.60 -6.78 0.40
N ARG A 104 -7.80 -5.66 -0.30
CA ARG A 104 -7.91 -5.64 -1.77
C ARG A 104 -6.57 -5.54 -2.46
N ILE A 105 -6.43 -6.14 -3.64
CA ILE A 105 -5.29 -5.87 -4.55
C ILE A 105 -5.54 -4.65 -5.42
N ALA A 106 -4.49 -4.14 -6.08
CA ALA A 106 -4.56 -2.98 -6.97
C ALA A 106 -5.65 -3.13 -8.05
N LEU A 107 -5.79 -4.35 -8.60
CA LEU A 107 -6.78 -4.66 -9.62
C LEU A 107 -8.23 -4.43 -9.16
N HIS A 108 -8.57 -4.70 -7.88
CA HIS A 108 -9.91 -4.40 -7.35
C HIS A 108 -10.20 -2.90 -7.36
N HIS A 109 -9.20 -2.07 -7.06
CA HIS A 109 -9.36 -0.61 -7.05
C HIS A 109 -9.52 -0.07 -8.47
N ALA A 110 -8.71 -0.54 -9.42
CA ALA A 110 -8.84 -0.14 -10.82
C ALA A 110 -10.19 -0.58 -11.41
N ALA A 111 -10.61 -1.83 -11.15
CA ALA A 111 -11.90 -2.38 -11.58
C ALA A 111 -13.08 -1.63 -10.97
N GLY A 112 -13.05 -1.35 -9.67
CA GLY A 112 -14.13 -0.61 -8.99
C GLY A 112 -14.22 0.86 -9.34
N GLU A 113 -13.15 1.45 -9.87
CA GLU A 113 -13.10 2.83 -10.36
C GLU A 113 -13.15 2.93 -11.88
N GLY A 114 -13.33 1.83 -12.61
CA GLY A 114 -13.52 1.84 -14.06
C GLY A 114 -12.30 2.27 -14.88
N HIS A 115 -11.08 2.08 -14.38
CA HIS A 115 -9.84 2.50 -15.05
C HIS A 115 -9.33 1.41 -16.00
N LEU A 116 -9.94 1.30 -17.18
CA LEU A 116 -9.66 0.25 -18.17
C LEU A 116 -8.17 0.11 -18.53
N GLU A 117 -7.47 1.21 -18.82
CA GLU A 117 -6.05 1.19 -19.21
C GLU A 117 -5.14 0.66 -18.11
N VAL A 118 -5.47 0.95 -16.85
CA VAL A 118 -4.74 0.40 -15.70
C VAL A 118 -4.98 -1.10 -15.57
N ILE A 119 -6.22 -1.56 -15.79
CA ILE A 119 -6.57 -2.98 -15.70
C ILE A 119 -5.82 -3.78 -16.76
N LYS A 120 -5.80 -3.32 -18.01
CA LYS A 120 -5.03 -3.92 -19.11
C LYS A 120 -3.56 -4.09 -18.72
N PHE A 121 -2.93 -3.00 -18.30
CA PHE A 121 -1.51 -3.03 -17.89
C PHE A 121 -1.25 -3.98 -16.71
N LEU A 122 -2.11 -3.98 -15.69
CA LEU A 122 -1.92 -4.86 -14.54
C LEU A 122 -2.02 -6.34 -14.94
N LEU A 123 -2.97 -6.71 -15.80
CA LEU A 123 -3.12 -8.08 -16.28
C LEU A 123 -1.96 -8.51 -17.19
N GLU A 124 -1.50 -7.63 -18.09
CA GLU A 124 -0.30 -7.86 -18.91
C GLU A 124 0.95 -8.14 -18.06
N LYS A 125 1.02 -7.57 -16.86
CA LYS A 125 2.11 -7.78 -15.90
C LYS A 125 1.88 -8.97 -14.95
N GLY A 126 0.84 -9.77 -15.17
CA GLY A 126 0.57 -10.98 -14.40
C GLY A 126 -0.18 -10.76 -13.09
N ALA A 127 -0.99 -9.70 -12.98
CA ALA A 127 -1.91 -9.57 -11.85
C ALA A 127 -2.90 -10.74 -11.85
N ASN A 128 -3.16 -11.32 -10.67
CA ASN A 128 -4.09 -12.44 -10.54
C ASN A 128 -5.54 -11.92 -10.44
N PRO A 129 -6.41 -12.19 -11.43
CA PRO A 129 -7.79 -11.73 -11.44
C PRO A 129 -8.71 -12.53 -10.51
N ASN A 130 -8.25 -13.67 -9.98
CA ASN A 130 -9.05 -14.56 -9.14
C ASN A 130 -8.90 -14.29 -7.63
N ILE A 131 -8.02 -13.35 -7.23
CA ILE A 131 -7.86 -12.99 -5.81
C ILE A 131 -9.16 -12.40 -5.28
N ARG A 132 -9.65 -12.96 -4.17
CA ARG A 132 -10.87 -12.50 -3.50
C ARG A 132 -10.55 -11.58 -2.33
N ASP A 133 -11.32 -10.51 -2.21
CA ASP A 133 -11.32 -9.64 -1.03
C ASP A 133 -12.03 -10.30 0.17
N ILE A 134 -12.11 -9.61 1.31
CA ILE A 134 -12.75 -10.17 2.52
C ILE A 134 -14.23 -10.53 2.34
N ASP A 135 -14.91 -9.89 1.39
CA ASP A 135 -16.33 -10.15 1.10
C ASP A 135 -16.47 -11.35 0.13
N GLY A 136 -15.36 -11.99 -0.23
CA GLY A 136 -15.32 -13.06 -1.23
C GLY A 136 -15.42 -12.54 -2.66
N LYS A 137 -15.33 -11.23 -2.90
CA LYS A 137 -15.48 -10.63 -4.24
C LYS A 137 -14.14 -10.57 -4.94
N ASN A 138 -14.09 -10.99 -6.19
CA ASN A 138 -12.93 -10.75 -7.04
C ASN A 138 -13.03 -9.35 -7.72
N PRO A 139 -12.01 -8.88 -8.47
CA PRO A 139 -12.05 -7.61 -9.17
C PRO A 139 -13.24 -7.45 -10.12
N ARG A 140 -13.65 -8.53 -10.82
CA ARG A 140 -14.82 -8.52 -11.72
C ARG A 140 -16.12 -8.31 -10.95
N ASP A 141 -16.31 -9.01 -9.83
CA ASP A 141 -17.47 -8.84 -8.95
C ASP A 141 -17.57 -7.39 -8.45
N VAL A 142 -16.43 -6.77 -8.10
CA VAL A 142 -16.38 -5.36 -7.72
C VAL A 142 -16.81 -4.44 -8.87
N ALA A 143 -16.36 -4.69 -10.10
CA ALA A 143 -16.79 -3.95 -11.29
C ALA A 143 -18.30 -4.09 -11.54
N VAL A 144 -18.85 -5.31 -11.44
CA VAL A 144 -20.30 -5.59 -11.59
C VAL A 144 -21.13 -4.85 -10.56
N LEU A 145 -20.67 -4.78 -9.30
CA LEU A 145 -21.38 -4.02 -8.26
C LEU A 145 -21.37 -2.52 -8.54
N ARG A 146 -20.28 -2.01 -9.11
CA ARG A 146 -20.09 -0.57 -9.37
C ARG A 146 -20.83 -0.11 -10.62
N SER A 147 -20.94 -0.96 -11.64
CA SER A 147 -21.68 -0.64 -12.89
C SER A 147 -23.15 -0.28 -12.65
N ARG A 148 -23.76 -0.85 -11.60
CA ARG A 148 -25.14 -0.52 -11.18
C ARG A 148 -25.31 0.94 -10.74
N HIS A 149 -24.24 1.56 -10.24
CA HIS A 149 -24.27 2.89 -9.64
C HIS A 149 -23.66 3.96 -10.54
N ASN A 150 -22.83 3.58 -11.52
CA ASN A 150 -22.14 4.51 -12.41
C ASN A 150 -22.05 3.89 -13.81
N LYS A 151 -22.88 4.36 -14.74
CA LYS A 151 -22.94 3.86 -16.13
C LYS A 151 -22.02 4.63 -17.09
N ASP A 152 -21.42 5.73 -16.64
CA ASP A 152 -20.59 6.60 -17.49
C ASP A 152 -19.19 6.02 -17.70
N LYS A 153 -18.80 5.03 -16.90
CA LYS A 153 -17.53 4.33 -17.01
C LYS A 153 -17.68 3.03 -17.83
N PRO A 154 -16.61 2.55 -18.49
CA PRO A 154 -16.66 1.40 -19.41
C PRO A 154 -16.71 0.05 -18.67
N TYR A 155 -17.66 -0.12 -17.75
CA TYR A 155 -17.76 -1.34 -16.95
C TYR A 155 -18.06 -2.59 -17.78
N ASP A 156 -18.83 -2.48 -18.86
CA ASP A 156 -19.14 -3.64 -19.71
C ASP A 156 -17.86 -4.23 -20.34
N GLU A 157 -17.00 -3.36 -20.87
CA GLU A 157 -15.69 -3.76 -21.41
C GLU A 157 -14.78 -4.32 -20.31
N ILE A 158 -14.75 -3.69 -19.14
CA ILE A 158 -13.94 -4.13 -18.00
C ILE A 158 -14.38 -5.51 -17.51
N ILE A 159 -15.68 -5.76 -17.39
CA ILE A 159 -16.24 -7.03 -16.92
C ILE A 159 -15.91 -8.14 -17.92
N HIS A 160 -16.03 -7.87 -19.21
CA HIS A 160 -15.67 -8.82 -20.26
C HIS A 160 -14.18 -9.15 -20.25
N LEU A 161 -13.33 -8.12 -20.13
CA LEU A 161 -11.88 -8.28 -20.08
C LEU A 161 -11.43 -9.08 -18.86
N LEU A 162 -11.98 -8.78 -17.67
CA LEU A 162 -11.67 -9.54 -16.46
C LEU A 162 -12.18 -10.98 -16.53
N TYR A 163 -13.34 -11.22 -17.15
CA TYR A 163 -13.87 -12.58 -17.36
C TYR A 163 -12.92 -13.43 -18.21
N ASN A 164 -12.37 -12.86 -19.29
CA ASN A 164 -11.41 -13.56 -20.13
C ASN A 164 -10.11 -13.87 -19.35
N ALA A 165 -9.61 -12.91 -18.59
CA ALA A 165 -8.43 -13.10 -17.76
C ALA A 165 -8.63 -14.16 -16.67
N GLU A 166 -9.82 -14.25 -16.07
CA GLU A 166 -10.17 -15.32 -15.12
C GLU A 166 -10.06 -16.71 -15.77
N LYS A 167 -10.54 -16.85 -17.01
CA LYS A 167 -10.52 -18.11 -17.78
C LYS A 167 -9.12 -18.52 -18.21
N GLU A 168 -8.31 -17.56 -18.65
CA GLU A 168 -6.91 -17.81 -19.03
C GLU A 168 -6.10 -18.32 -17.83
N HIS A 169 -6.26 -17.71 -16.65
CA HIS A 169 -5.62 -18.15 -15.41
C HIS A 169 -6.04 -19.55 -14.95
N GLU A 170 -7.25 -20.00 -15.27
CA GLU A 170 -7.70 -21.38 -14.99
C GLU A 170 -7.05 -22.41 -15.94
N SER A 171 -6.63 -22.01 -17.14
CA SER A 171 -6.03 -22.92 -18.13
C SER A 171 -4.52 -23.11 -18.00
N GLU A 172 -3.85 -22.25 -17.23
CA GLU A 172 -2.40 -22.28 -17.01
C GLU A 172 -1.97 -23.01 -15.71
N GLN A 173 -2.92 -23.58 -14.96
CA GLN A 173 -2.70 -24.34 -13.72
C GLN A 173 -2.94 -25.85 -13.92
#